data_AF-A0A0S2SPE4-F1
#
_entry.id   AF-A0A0S2SPE4-F1
#
_cell.length_a   1.000
_cell.length_b   1.000
_cell.length_c   1.000
_cell.angle_alpha   90.00
_cell.angle_beta   90.00
_cell.angle_gamma   90.00
#
_symmetry.space_group_name_H-M   'P 1'
#
loop_
_entity.id
_entity.type
_entity.pdbx_description
1 polymer ?
#
loop_
_entity_poly.entity_id
_entity_poly.type
_entity_poly.pdbx_seq_one_letter_code
_entity_poly.pdbx_strand_id
1 'polypeptide(L)'
;MELSIKVNSLQEVGHAASFPGFEKIGRLDINGLTYRVDYHDSQPSVRRDANLGYLDRIKEFCTTAWEDKSLFSHRTTRITQMLPRDIALSNKDGGEPIRCALYGGTNIRGDMSDALSHLGVSKDIKLETIDEYNSALGIAWPLTIDSYFSTQENAAKGLLSNHIKPKELGEFASGYPSQHTQDKKVEWQRERVTQWADFLHQNHDRIDILGKLKNKSEDEIKSFLTKNVPPYLLEPMSPQEITTLAKELKDISAMPSPDDRRAALANLGDAYTVEKMLNTAFFRQTSKLGLEFFQSTGAKVAFAWQDFDGREVERRDLHTKPWKSGMTRAPDYNEPITYSEMRHVERHPELDVTRFKVTK
;
A
#
# COMPACT_ATOMS: atom_id res chain seq x y z
N MET A 1 24.52 -32.44 -0.17
CA MET A 1 25.55 -33.31 -0.76
C MET A 1 24.83 -34.17 -1.80
N GLU A 2 25.42 -34.28 -2.99
CA GLU A 2 25.02 -34.98 -4.23
C GLU A 2 23.52 -35.13 -4.60
N LEU A 3 23.18 -34.68 -5.81
CA LEU A 3 21.96 -35.16 -6.49
C LEU A 3 22.33 -35.73 -7.85
N SER A 4 22.12 -37.04 -8.00
CA SER A 4 22.10 -37.78 -9.25
C SER A 4 20.72 -37.68 -9.91
N ILE A 5 20.66 -37.65 -11.24
CA ILE A 5 19.41 -37.73 -12.00
C ILE A 5 19.42 -39.04 -12.80
N LYS A 6 18.40 -39.87 -12.62
CA LYS A 6 18.09 -40.98 -13.53
C LYS A 6 16.68 -40.81 -14.08
N VAL A 7 16.55 -41.04 -15.38
CA VAL A 7 15.29 -40.99 -16.13
C VAL A 7 15.07 -42.35 -16.80
N ASN A 8 13.81 -42.78 -16.73
CA ASN A 8 13.12 -43.88 -17.42
C ASN A 8 13.08 -45.29 -16.80
N SER A 9 11.82 -45.71 -16.63
CA SER A 9 11.19 -47.03 -16.55
C SER A 9 11.44 -47.95 -15.34
N LEU A 10 10.30 -48.29 -14.70
CA LEU A 10 9.96 -49.40 -13.78
C LEU A 10 10.13 -49.22 -12.24
N GLN A 11 8.95 -49.12 -11.61
CA GLN A 11 8.45 -49.57 -10.29
C GLN A 11 9.19 -49.26 -8.97
N GLU A 12 8.56 -48.36 -8.18
CA GLU A 12 7.96 -48.52 -6.81
C GLU A 12 8.62 -49.51 -5.81
N VAL A 13 8.75 -49.29 -4.49
CA VAL A 13 7.74 -49.00 -3.44
C VAL A 13 8.43 -48.59 -2.12
N GLY A 14 7.77 -47.79 -1.26
CA GLY A 14 8.08 -47.73 0.19
C GLY A 14 7.27 -46.69 0.99
N HIS A 15 6.16 -47.11 1.60
CA HIS A 15 5.16 -46.33 2.37
C HIS A 15 5.68 -45.64 3.66
N ALA A 16 5.02 -44.54 4.08
CA ALA A 16 4.10 -44.54 5.24
C ALA A 16 3.49 -43.15 5.59
N ALA A 17 2.20 -43.22 5.97
CA ALA A 17 1.35 -42.25 6.69
C ALA A 17 0.65 -41.13 5.87
N SER A 18 -0.57 -41.47 5.45
CA SER A 18 -1.62 -40.61 4.91
C SER A 18 -2.37 -39.83 6.01
N PHE A 19 -2.56 -38.52 5.81
CA PHE A 19 -3.60 -37.73 6.49
C PHE A 19 -4.63 -37.26 5.45
N PRO A 20 -5.94 -37.55 5.63
CA PRO A 20 -6.95 -37.20 4.64
C PRO A 20 -7.29 -35.70 4.74
N GLY A 21 -6.98 -34.94 3.68
CA GLY A 21 -7.45 -33.56 3.53
C GLY A 21 -6.53 -32.57 2.78
N PHE A 22 -5.28 -32.93 2.50
CA PHE A 22 -4.28 -32.02 1.89
C PHE A 22 -3.66 -32.52 0.57
N GLU A 23 -4.23 -33.53 -0.09
CA GLU A 23 -3.67 -34.12 -1.33
C GLU A 23 -3.98 -33.37 -2.64
N LYS A 24 -4.28 -32.06 -2.61
CA LYS A 24 -4.56 -31.29 -3.83
C LYS A 24 -3.57 -30.17 -4.15
N ILE A 25 -2.38 -30.17 -3.56
CA ILE A 25 -1.33 -29.22 -3.94
C ILE A 25 -0.07 -30.01 -4.27
N GLY A 26 0.33 -29.98 -5.55
CA GLY A 26 1.53 -30.69 -6.03
C GLY A 26 1.38 -31.37 -7.38
N ARG A 27 0.47 -30.90 -8.25
CA ARG A 27 0.41 -31.33 -9.65
C ARG A 27 0.53 -30.13 -10.58
N LEU A 28 1.49 -30.20 -11.49
CA LEU A 28 1.71 -29.21 -12.55
C LEU A 28 1.52 -29.93 -13.89
N ASP A 29 0.56 -29.47 -14.69
CA ASP A 29 0.31 -30.00 -16.03
C ASP A 29 0.88 -29.04 -17.08
N ILE A 30 1.83 -29.53 -17.87
CA ILE A 30 2.43 -28.77 -18.98
C ILE A 30 2.39 -29.63 -20.23
N ASN A 31 1.76 -29.11 -21.29
CA ASN A 31 1.69 -29.74 -22.62
C ASN A 31 1.21 -31.20 -22.59
N GLY A 32 0.22 -31.51 -21.74
CA GLY A 32 -0.38 -32.84 -21.65
C GLY A 32 0.39 -33.86 -20.81
N LEU A 33 1.40 -33.43 -20.05
CA LEU A 33 2.13 -34.27 -19.10
C LEU A 33 2.02 -33.72 -17.69
N THR A 34 1.69 -34.63 -16.75
CA THR A 34 1.48 -34.29 -15.33
C THR A 34 2.73 -34.57 -14.51
N TYR A 35 3.21 -33.54 -13.82
CA TYR A 35 4.37 -33.60 -12.94
C TYR A 35 3.95 -33.50 -11.48
N ARG A 36 4.59 -34.30 -10.61
CA ARG A 36 4.44 -34.21 -9.15
C ARG A 36 5.55 -33.33 -8.57
N VAL A 37 5.19 -32.40 -7.69
CA VAL A 37 6.12 -31.46 -7.05
C VAL A 37 6.19 -31.75 -5.55
N ASP A 38 7.37 -32.09 -5.03
CA ASP A 38 7.62 -32.28 -3.59
C ASP A 38 8.53 -31.14 -3.06
N TYR A 39 8.25 -30.65 -1.84
CA TYR A 39 8.95 -29.52 -1.20
C TYR A 39 10.07 -29.97 -0.25
N HIS A 40 11.18 -29.22 -0.24
CA HIS A 40 12.22 -29.34 0.78
C HIS A 40 12.62 -27.96 1.31
N ASP A 41 12.50 -27.78 2.62
CA ASP A 41 12.71 -26.52 3.34
C ASP A 41 14.19 -26.37 3.74
N SER A 42 14.88 -25.36 3.22
CA SER A 42 16.06 -24.70 3.85
C SER A 42 16.61 -23.58 2.96
N GLN A 43 16.72 -22.38 3.54
CA GLN A 43 17.15 -21.13 2.90
C GLN A 43 18.56 -21.19 2.27
N PRO A 44 18.78 -20.40 1.20
CA PRO A 44 19.68 -19.24 1.34
C PRO A 44 19.25 -18.05 0.46
N SER A 45 18.45 -17.12 1.00
CA SER A 45 18.05 -15.88 0.30
C SER A 45 19.11 -14.78 0.37
N VAL A 46 19.93 -14.73 1.43
CA VAL A 46 20.75 -13.55 1.76
C VAL A 46 21.97 -13.29 0.84
N ARG A 47 22.28 -14.16 -0.14
CA ARG A 47 23.47 -13.98 -1.01
C ARG A 47 23.21 -14.01 -2.52
N ARG A 48 21.97 -14.21 -2.99
CA ARG A 48 21.63 -14.17 -4.43
C ARG A 48 21.02 -12.84 -4.89
N ASP A 49 20.59 -12.00 -3.96
CA ASP A 49 19.72 -10.85 -4.24
C ASP A 49 20.41 -9.60 -4.83
N ALA A 50 21.75 -9.61 -4.96
CA ALA A 50 22.54 -8.45 -5.38
C ALA A 50 22.64 -8.24 -6.91
N ASN A 51 22.25 -9.23 -7.74
CA ASN A 51 22.54 -9.23 -9.18
C ASN A 51 21.32 -9.23 -10.12
N LEU A 52 20.10 -9.02 -9.59
CA LEU A 52 18.88 -8.96 -10.41
C LEU A 52 18.40 -7.52 -10.53
N GLY A 53 18.41 -6.99 -11.75
CA GLY A 53 17.87 -5.66 -12.05
C GLY A 53 16.36 -5.61 -11.82
N TYR A 54 15.87 -4.46 -11.39
CA TYR A 54 14.46 -4.15 -11.10
C TYR A 54 13.47 -4.62 -12.20
N LEU A 55 13.87 -4.57 -13.46
CA LEU A 55 13.09 -5.00 -14.62
C LEU A 55 12.75 -6.51 -14.61
N ASP A 56 13.66 -7.36 -14.12
CA ASP A 56 13.45 -8.81 -14.08
C ASP A 56 12.48 -9.21 -12.97
N ARG A 57 12.44 -8.44 -11.87
CA ARG A 57 11.48 -8.65 -10.76
C ARG A 57 10.07 -8.21 -11.11
N ILE A 58 9.92 -7.13 -11.87
CA ILE A 58 8.61 -6.71 -12.40
C ILE A 58 8.10 -7.74 -13.41
N LYS A 59 8.97 -8.25 -14.28
CA LYS A 59 8.59 -9.32 -15.20
C LYS A 59 8.15 -10.57 -14.44
N GLU A 60 8.90 -10.98 -13.41
CA GLU A 60 8.51 -12.08 -12.52
C GLU A 60 7.12 -11.82 -11.93
N PHE A 61 6.88 -10.65 -11.34
CA PHE A 61 5.57 -10.23 -10.81
C PHE A 61 4.42 -10.33 -11.83
N CYS A 62 4.61 -9.82 -13.05
CA CYS A 62 3.60 -9.87 -14.10
C CYS A 62 3.35 -11.30 -14.61
N THR A 63 4.35 -12.17 -14.54
CA THR A 63 4.24 -13.58 -14.98
C THR A 63 3.60 -14.44 -13.89
N THR A 64 3.95 -14.23 -12.61
CA THR A 64 3.40 -14.96 -11.46
C THR A 64 1.99 -14.55 -11.08
N ALA A 65 1.54 -13.36 -11.48
CA ALA A 65 0.15 -12.94 -11.28
C ALA A 65 -0.87 -13.81 -12.05
N TRP A 66 -0.41 -14.64 -13.00
CA TRP A 66 -1.24 -15.55 -13.80
C TRP A 66 -1.37 -16.96 -13.20
N GLU A 67 -0.48 -17.37 -12.29
CA GLU A 67 -0.40 -18.75 -11.81
C GLU A 67 -0.57 -18.83 -10.28
N ASP A 68 -1.81 -19.08 -9.85
CA ASP A 68 -2.21 -19.72 -8.58
C ASP A 68 -1.82 -19.07 -7.23
N LYS A 69 -2.77 -19.07 -6.30
CA LYS A 69 -2.82 -18.30 -5.04
C LYS A 69 -1.91 -18.80 -3.90
N SER A 70 -0.77 -19.46 -4.16
CA SER A 70 -0.03 -20.13 -3.08
C SER A 70 1.51 -20.12 -3.15
N LEU A 71 2.16 -19.24 -3.90
CA LEU A 71 3.61 -19.37 -4.13
C LEU A 71 4.40 -18.07 -4.08
N PHE A 72 4.82 -17.69 -2.87
CA PHE A 72 6.06 -16.91 -2.66
C PHE A 72 7.12 -17.80 -2.03
N SER A 73 7.83 -18.58 -2.84
CA SER A 73 9.20 -18.95 -2.52
C SER A 73 9.98 -19.28 -3.79
N HIS A 74 11.02 -18.48 -4.03
CA HIS A 74 12.22 -18.75 -4.80
C HIS A 74 12.10 -19.67 -6.03
N ARG A 75 12.07 -19.06 -7.24
CA ARG A 75 12.90 -19.44 -8.42
C ARG A 75 12.30 -18.82 -9.69
N THR A 76 12.93 -17.79 -10.27
CA THR A 76 13.06 -17.69 -11.73
C THR A 76 14.26 -16.86 -12.16
N THR A 77 15.45 -17.48 -12.23
CA THR A 77 16.66 -16.84 -12.82
C THR A 77 16.96 -17.33 -14.24
N ARG A 78 16.16 -18.25 -14.79
CA ARG A 78 16.39 -18.85 -16.12
C ARG A 78 15.28 -18.62 -17.14
N ILE A 79 14.09 -18.19 -16.71
CA ILE A 79 12.93 -18.00 -17.62
C ILE A 79 12.92 -16.57 -18.19
N THR A 80 13.43 -15.59 -17.44
CA THR A 80 13.47 -14.16 -17.80
C THR A 80 14.35 -13.83 -19.01
N GLN A 81 15.35 -14.68 -19.31
CA GLN A 81 16.26 -14.51 -20.46
C GLN A 81 15.67 -15.02 -21.78
N MET A 82 14.53 -15.75 -21.75
CA MET A 82 13.93 -16.35 -22.94
C MET A 82 12.56 -15.76 -23.30
N LEU A 83 12.05 -14.78 -22.54
CA LEU A 83 10.76 -14.18 -22.80
C LEU A 83 10.86 -13.00 -23.79
N PRO A 84 10.05 -12.97 -24.86
CA PRO A 84 10.01 -11.87 -25.81
C PRO A 84 9.77 -10.50 -25.15
N ARG A 85 10.28 -9.42 -25.77
CA ARG A 85 10.09 -8.02 -25.29
C ARG A 85 8.63 -7.59 -25.21
N ASP A 86 7.72 -8.28 -25.89
CA ASP A 86 6.29 -8.06 -25.85
C ASP A 86 5.60 -9.27 -25.19
N ILE A 87 5.46 -9.24 -23.87
CA ILE A 87 4.54 -10.15 -23.18
C ILE A 87 3.14 -9.55 -23.37
N ALA A 88 2.43 -9.99 -24.40
CA ALA A 88 0.99 -9.78 -24.47
C ALA A 88 0.37 -10.59 -23.33
N LEU A 89 -0.07 -9.93 -22.26
CA LEU A 89 -0.81 -10.60 -21.20
C LEU A 89 -2.21 -10.82 -21.77
N SER A 90 -2.44 -11.99 -22.38
CA SER A 90 -3.61 -12.19 -23.23
C SER A 90 -4.92 -12.08 -22.43
N ASN A 91 -5.50 -10.88 -22.38
CA ASN A 91 -6.87 -10.68 -21.97
C ASN A 91 -7.74 -11.01 -23.20
N LYS A 92 -7.88 -12.32 -23.49
CA LYS A 92 -8.56 -12.80 -24.71
C LYS A 92 -10.04 -12.37 -24.80
N ASP A 93 -10.61 -11.80 -23.73
CA ASP A 93 -12.04 -11.53 -23.60
C ASP A 93 -12.43 -10.07 -23.31
N GLY A 94 -11.49 -9.11 -23.38
CA GLY A 94 -11.85 -7.68 -23.20
C GLY A 94 -12.37 -7.30 -21.80
N GLY A 95 -11.99 -8.06 -20.76
CA GLY A 95 -12.32 -7.79 -19.36
C GLY A 95 -11.57 -6.61 -18.73
N GLU A 96 -11.87 -6.30 -17.47
CA GLU A 96 -11.16 -5.27 -16.69
C GLU A 96 -9.64 -5.58 -16.65
N PRO A 97 -8.75 -4.57 -16.76
CA PRO A 97 -7.31 -4.80 -16.70
C PRO A 97 -6.86 -5.31 -15.34
N ILE A 98 -5.68 -5.91 -15.29
CA ILE A 98 -5.02 -6.27 -14.03
C ILE A 98 -4.74 -4.97 -13.26
N ARG A 99 -5.10 -4.93 -11.98
CA ARG A 99 -4.90 -3.74 -11.14
C ARG A 99 -3.64 -3.88 -10.31
N CYS A 100 -2.80 -2.85 -10.33
CA CYS A 100 -1.54 -2.79 -9.60
C CYS A 100 -1.46 -1.50 -8.79
N ALA A 101 -1.56 -1.61 -7.48
CA ALA A 101 -1.44 -0.50 -6.54
C ALA A 101 0.02 -0.19 -6.25
N LEU A 102 0.41 1.08 -6.39
CA LEU A 102 1.78 1.54 -6.18
C LEU A 102 1.95 2.16 -4.79
N TYR A 103 2.91 1.64 -4.03
CA TYR A 103 3.30 2.12 -2.70
C TYR A 103 4.78 2.52 -2.66
N GLY A 104 5.07 3.56 -1.88
CA GLY A 104 6.38 4.23 -1.84
C GLY A 104 6.23 5.75 -1.75
N GLY A 105 7.34 6.48 -1.61
CA GLY A 105 7.33 7.94 -1.69
C GLY A 105 6.85 8.43 -3.07
N THR A 106 6.23 9.61 -3.14
CA THR A 106 5.59 10.12 -4.39
C THR A 106 6.53 10.10 -5.60
N ASN A 107 7.77 10.58 -5.45
CA ASN A 107 8.76 10.57 -6.53
C ASN A 107 9.10 9.13 -6.97
N ILE A 108 9.16 8.19 -6.03
CA ILE A 108 9.46 6.78 -6.30
C ILE A 108 8.28 6.12 -7.03
N ARG A 109 7.02 6.45 -6.69
CA ARG A 109 5.85 5.95 -7.43
C ARG A 109 5.84 6.44 -8.88
N GLY A 110 6.30 7.67 -9.13
CA GLY A 110 6.53 8.19 -10.48
C GLY A 110 7.56 7.35 -11.25
N ASP A 111 8.75 7.15 -10.66
CA ASP A 111 9.81 6.32 -11.25
C ASP A 111 9.32 4.87 -11.53
N MET A 112 8.47 4.31 -10.65
CA MET A 112 7.85 2.99 -10.86
C MET A 112 6.89 2.98 -12.05
N SER A 113 6.03 3.99 -12.14
CA SER A 113 5.06 4.13 -13.23
C SER A 113 5.77 4.25 -14.58
N ASP A 114 6.85 5.03 -14.62
CA ASP A 114 7.68 5.18 -15.81
C ASP A 114 8.33 3.86 -16.20
N ALA A 115 8.95 3.14 -15.26
CA ALA A 115 9.58 1.86 -15.54
C ALA A 115 8.60 0.79 -16.03
N LEU A 116 7.40 0.73 -15.44
CA LEU A 116 6.32 -0.17 -15.89
C LEU A 116 5.84 0.20 -17.30
N SER A 117 5.77 1.49 -17.62
CA SER A 117 5.43 1.96 -18.97
C SER A 117 6.48 1.54 -20.00
N HIS A 118 7.78 1.63 -19.68
CA HIS A 118 8.87 1.21 -20.57
C HIS A 118 8.89 -0.29 -20.84
N LEU A 119 8.39 -1.10 -19.91
CA LEU A 119 8.32 -2.56 -20.04
C LEU A 119 7.15 -3.04 -20.91
N GLY A 120 6.29 -2.14 -21.39
CA GLY A 120 5.14 -2.49 -22.24
C GLY A 120 4.00 -3.21 -21.54
N VAL A 121 4.10 -3.41 -20.21
CA VAL A 121 3.07 -4.03 -19.36
C VAL A 121 1.86 -3.11 -19.12
N SER A 122 1.98 -1.83 -19.44
CA SER A 122 0.90 -0.83 -19.36
C SER A 122 -0.29 -1.09 -20.29
N LYS A 123 -0.16 -2.02 -21.25
CA LYS A 123 -1.26 -2.40 -22.15
C LYS A 123 -2.30 -3.30 -21.49
N ASP A 124 -1.99 -3.93 -20.36
CA ASP A 124 -2.90 -4.88 -19.72
C ASP A 124 -3.09 -4.58 -18.22
N ILE A 125 -2.38 -3.57 -17.69
CA ILE A 125 -2.37 -3.21 -16.27
C ILE A 125 -2.83 -1.76 -16.07
N LYS A 126 -3.73 -1.56 -15.10
CA LYS A 126 -4.07 -0.26 -14.54
C LYS A 126 -3.21 -0.03 -13.29
N LEU A 127 -2.39 1.02 -13.33
CA LEU A 127 -1.62 1.49 -12.17
C LEU A 127 -2.48 2.39 -11.30
N GLU A 128 -2.50 2.12 -10.01
CA GLU A 128 -3.44 2.72 -9.06
C GLU A 128 -2.72 3.25 -7.83
N THR A 129 -3.27 4.27 -7.18
CA THR A 129 -2.79 4.78 -5.90
C THR A 129 -3.96 5.17 -5.02
N ILE A 130 -3.81 5.05 -3.70
CA ILE A 130 -4.88 5.48 -2.79
C ILE A 130 -5.18 6.98 -2.88
N ASP A 131 -4.19 7.79 -3.28
CA ASP A 131 -4.31 9.23 -3.48
C ASP A 131 -5.29 9.56 -4.62
N GLU A 132 -5.33 8.72 -5.66
CA GLU A 132 -6.26 8.88 -6.78
C GLU A 132 -7.70 8.72 -6.30
N TYR A 133 -7.97 7.71 -5.46
CA TYR A 133 -9.32 7.46 -4.93
C TYR A 133 -9.72 8.49 -3.88
N ASN A 134 -8.80 8.91 -3.00
CA ASN A 134 -9.05 10.01 -2.08
C ASN A 134 -9.39 11.31 -2.84
N SER A 135 -8.62 11.64 -3.87
CA SER A 135 -8.85 12.82 -4.70
C SER A 135 -10.20 12.77 -5.41
N ALA A 136 -10.57 11.60 -5.95
CA ALA A 136 -11.86 11.39 -6.59
C ALA A 136 -13.05 11.54 -5.62
N LEU A 137 -12.87 11.21 -4.33
CA LEU A 137 -13.87 11.46 -3.27
C LEU A 137 -13.85 12.89 -2.71
N GLY A 138 -13.00 13.77 -3.25
CA GLY A 138 -12.82 15.13 -2.74
C GLY A 138 -12.04 15.23 -1.43
N ILE A 139 -11.38 14.15 -1.02
CA ILE A 139 -10.46 14.11 0.12
C ILE A 139 -9.10 14.61 -0.36
N ALA A 140 -8.93 15.92 -0.39
CA ALA A 140 -7.74 16.56 -0.94
C ALA A 140 -6.66 16.83 0.13
N TRP A 141 -5.40 16.81 -0.30
CA TRP A 141 -4.28 17.38 0.45
C TRP A 141 -4.09 18.85 0.05
N PRO A 142 -3.91 19.79 1.01
CA PRO A 142 -3.96 19.59 2.46
C PRO A 142 -5.41 19.42 2.96
N LEU A 143 -5.58 18.54 3.95
CA LEU A 143 -6.84 18.39 4.69
C LEU A 143 -6.94 19.53 5.72
N THR A 144 -7.94 20.40 5.57
CA THR A 144 -8.24 21.43 6.57
C THR A 144 -9.01 20.84 7.74
N ILE A 145 -9.12 21.56 8.86
CA ILE A 145 -10.00 21.15 9.98
C ILE A 145 -11.42 20.89 9.48
N ASP A 146 -11.96 21.78 8.65
CA ASP A 146 -13.31 21.67 8.10
C ASP A 146 -13.47 20.44 7.18
N SER A 147 -12.54 20.22 6.27
CA SER A 147 -12.61 19.06 5.38
C SER A 147 -12.34 17.75 6.12
N TYR A 148 -11.56 17.76 7.20
CA TYR A 148 -11.41 16.62 8.10
C TYR A 148 -12.77 16.23 8.71
N PHE A 149 -13.46 17.15 9.38
CA PHE A 149 -14.75 16.85 10.00
C PHE A 149 -15.82 16.44 8.98
N SER A 150 -15.90 17.15 7.85
CA SER A 150 -16.82 16.78 6.77
C SER A 150 -16.53 15.38 6.21
N THR A 151 -15.26 15.02 6.03
CA THR A 151 -14.87 13.68 5.59
C THR A 151 -15.23 12.62 6.62
N GLN A 152 -15.00 12.87 7.91
CA GLN A 152 -15.39 11.96 8.99
C GLN A 152 -16.89 11.73 9.02
N GLU A 153 -17.69 12.80 8.96
CA GLU A 153 -19.14 12.72 8.99
C GLU A 153 -19.67 11.96 7.77
N ASN A 154 -19.18 12.27 6.58
CA ASN A 154 -19.58 11.59 5.35
C ASN A 154 -19.16 10.12 5.35
N ALA A 155 -17.98 9.79 5.90
CA ALA A 155 -17.56 8.40 6.06
C ALA A 155 -18.49 7.67 7.02
N ALA A 156 -18.75 8.23 8.21
CA ALA A 156 -19.63 7.63 9.22
C ALA A 156 -21.05 7.40 8.71
N LYS A 157 -21.57 8.30 7.87
CA LYS A 157 -22.92 8.20 7.27
C LYS A 157 -22.99 7.41 5.97
N GLY A 158 -21.86 6.97 5.41
CA GLY A 158 -21.82 6.27 4.11
C GLY A 158 -22.15 7.18 2.92
N LEU A 159 -21.85 8.49 3.03
CA LEU A 159 -22.20 9.51 2.04
C LEU A 159 -21.00 9.95 1.18
N LEU A 160 -19.80 9.41 1.39
CA LEU A 160 -18.60 9.79 0.63
C LEU A 160 -18.77 9.63 -0.89
N SER A 161 -19.49 8.61 -1.35
CA SER A 161 -19.73 8.37 -2.78
C SER A 161 -20.56 9.47 -3.45
N ASN A 162 -21.34 10.25 -2.68
CA ASN A 162 -22.06 11.43 -3.19
C ASN A 162 -21.11 12.57 -3.59
N HIS A 163 -19.87 12.52 -3.12
CA HIS A 163 -18.83 13.53 -3.37
C HIS A 163 -17.86 13.10 -4.48
N ILE A 164 -18.17 12.04 -5.24
CA ILE A 164 -17.36 11.64 -6.39
C ILE A 164 -17.30 12.78 -7.39
N LYS A 165 -16.10 13.30 -7.62
CA LYS A 165 -15.87 14.40 -8.53
C LYS A 165 -15.72 13.90 -9.98
N PRO A 166 -16.60 14.32 -10.91
CA PRO A 166 -16.57 13.81 -12.28
C PRO A 166 -15.27 14.11 -13.05
N LYS A 167 -14.63 15.25 -12.75
CA LYS A 167 -13.39 15.66 -13.41
C LYS A 167 -12.24 14.71 -13.06
N GLU A 168 -11.95 14.56 -11.77
CA GLU A 168 -10.93 13.65 -11.25
C GLU A 168 -11.21 12.20 -11.68
N LEU A 169 -12.47 11.78 -11.69
CA LEU A 169 -12.87 10.47 -12.20
C LEU A 169 -12.46 10.25 -13.66
N GLY A 170 -12.73 11.23 -14.53
CA GLY A 170 -12.34 11.17 -15.95
C GLY A 170 -10.83 11.20 -16.15
N GLU A 171 -10.11 12.01 -15.36
CA GLU A 171 -8.65 12.09 -15.37
C GLU A 171 -8.03 10.74 -14.98
N PHE A 172 -8.45 10.12 -13.87
CA PHE A 172 -7.89 8.83 -13.44
C PHE A 172 -8.31 7.65 -14.34
N ALA A 173 -9.50 7.72 -14.94
CA ALA A 173 -9.94 6.76 -15.94
C ALA A 173 -9.03 6.74 -17.19
N SER A 174 -8.37 7.85 -17.53
CA SER A 174 -7.42 7.88 -18.65
C SER A 174 -6.21 6.96 -18.46
N GLY A 175 -5.89 6.61 -17.21
CA GLY A 175 -4.82 5.67 -16.85
C GLY A 175 -5.14 4.20 -17.11
N TYR A 176 -6.37 3.86 -17.54
CA TYR A 176 -6.70 2.51 -17.99
C TYR A 176 -6.15 2.24 -19.39
N PRO A 177 -5.77 1.00 -19.72
CA PRO A 177 -5.24 0.64 -21.03
C PRO A 177 -6.13 1.06 -22.22
N SER A 178 -5.50 1.40 -23.35
CA SER A 178 -6.16 2.06 -24.49
C SER A 178 -7.18 1.21 -25.25
N GLN A 179 -7.19 -0.11 -25.07
CA GLN A 179 -8.11 -1.01 -25.81
C GLN A 179 -9.59 -0.87 -25.40
N HIS A 180 -9.91 -0.15 -24.33
CA HIS A 180 -11.27 0.04 -23.85
C HIS A 180 -11.82 1.43 -24.17
N THR A 181 -13.14 1.56 -24.33
CA THR A 181 -13.79 2.85 -24.54
C THR A 181 -13.67 3.73 -23.30
N GLN A 182 -13.68 5.06 -23.48
CA GLN A 182 -13.60 6.00 -22.35
C GLN A 182 -14.73 5.78 -21.34
N ASP A 183 -15.95 5.52 -21.81
CA ASP A 183 -17.11 5.26 -20.94
C ASP A 183 -16.88 4.04 -20.04
N LYS A 184 -16.31 2.95 -20.60
CA LYS A 184 -16.03 1.73 -19.82
C LYS A 184 -14.95 1.99 -18.76
N LYS A 185 -13.92 2.77 -19.10
CA LYS A 185 -12.88 3.18 -18.14
C LYS A 185 -13.44 4.01 -16.99
N VAL A 186 -14.32 4.95 -17.31
CA VAL A 186 -15.01 5.79 -16.31
C VAL A 186 -15.94 4.96 -15.43
N GLU A 187 -16.65 3.98 -16.01
CA GLU A 187 -17.48 3.03 -15.26
C GLU A 187 -16.65 2.24 -14.24
N TRP A 188 -15.55 1.62 -14.66
CA TRP A 188 -14.65 0.90 -13.74
C TRP A 188 -14.07 1.80 -12.66
N GLN A 189 -13.54 2.98 -13.04
CA GLN A 189 -13.00 3.92 -12.06
C GLN A 189 -14.08 4.32 -11.03
N ARG A 190 -15.34 4.52 -11.47
CA ARG A 190 -16.45 4.87 -10.58
C ARG A 190 -16.78 3.73 -9.62
N GLU A 191 -16.76 2.50 -10.10
CA GLU A 191 -16.98 1.31 -9.27
C GLU A 191 -15.91 1.22 -8.18
N ARG A 192 -14.62 1.40 -8.53
CA ARG A 192 -13.52 1.34 -7.56
C ARG A 192 -13.54 2.48 -6.55
N VAL A 193 -13.84 3.70 -6.97
CA VAL A 193 -13.98 4.84 -6.06
C VAL A 193 -15.18 4.66 -5.12
N THR A 194 -16.29 4.10 -5.60
CA THR A 194 -17.45 3.75 -4.76
C THR A 194 -17.08 2.68 -3.73
N GLN A 195 -16.39 1.61 -4.15
CA GLN A 195 -15.92 0.57 -3.22
C GLN A 195 -14.96 1.13 -2.17
N TRP A 196 -14.12 2.09 -2.53
CA TRP A 196 -13.25 2.77 -1.56
C TRP A 196 -14.05 3.61 -0.56
N ALA A 197 -15.08 4.34 -1.01
CA ALA A 197 -16.00 5.05 -0.13
C ALA A 197 -16.70 4.11 0.86
N ASP A 198 -17.20 2.96 0.38
CA ASP A 198 -17.83 1.94 1.22
C ASP A 198 -16.84 1.33 2.22
N PHE A 199 -15.61 1.08 1.79
CA PHE A 199 -14.55 0.57 2.68
C PHE A 199 -14.20 1.59 3.78
N LEU A 200 -14.13 2.88 3.43
CA LEU A 200 -13.94 3.96 4.41
C LEU A 200 -15.13 4.08 5.37
N HIS A 201 -16.36 3.86 4.91
CA HIS A 201 -17.54 3.81 5.78
C HIS A 201 -17.46 2.68 6.80
N GLN A 202 -17.09 1.47 6.34
CA GLN A 202 -16.91 0.30 7.21
C GLN A 202 -15.77 0.47 8.23
N ASN A 203 -14.82 1.37 7.95
CA ASN A 203 -13.63 1.63 8.77
C ASN A 203 -13.59 3.09 9.29
N HIS A 204 -14.74 3.77 9.40
CA HIS A 204 -14.78 5.20 9.70
C HIS A 204 -14.17 5.52 11.08
N ASP A 205 -14.37 4.65 12.07
CA ASP A 205 -13.74 4.71 13.40
C ASP A 205 -12.21 4.71 13.32
N ARG A 206 -11.65 4.03 12.32
CA ARG A 206 -10.21 3.98 12.10
C ARG A 206 -9.68 5.26 11.51
N ILE A 207 -10.49 6.11 10.86
CA ILE A 207 -10.03 7.43 10.38
C ILE A 207 -10.35 8.57 11.34
N ASP A 208 -11.13 8.33 12.41
CA ASP A 208 -11.37 9.33 13.48
C ASP A 208 -10.12 9.52 14.35
N ILE A 209 -9.28 10.48 13.96
CA ILE A 209 -8.01 10.78 14.64
C ILE A 209 -8.25 11.34 16.03
N LEU A 210 -9.22 12.25 16.21
CA LEU A 210 -9.52 12.84 17.52
C LEU A 210 -10.18 11.83 18.45
N GLY A 211 -11.10 11.00 17.95
CA GLY A 211 -11.70 9.91 18.74
C GLY A 211 -10.65 8.96 19.31
N LYS A 212 -9.57 8.70 18.58
CA LYS A 212 -8.42 7.91 19.05
C LYS A 212 -7.60 8.58 20.15
N LEU A 213 -7.67 9.90 20.30
CA LEU A 213 -6.99 10.66 21.34
C LEU A 213 -7.82 10.82 22.62
N LYS A 214 -9.15 10.64 22.55
CA LYS A 214 -10.11 10.84 23.65
C LYS A 214 -9.69 10.24 25.00
N ASN A 215 -9.17 9.02 24.99
CA ASN A 215 -8.79 8.28 26.21
C ASN A 215 -7.27 8.23 26.43
N LYS A 216 -6.50 9.07 25.75
CA LYS A 216 -5.04 9.08 25.82
C LYS A 216 -4.55 9.97 26.96
N SER A 217 -3.45 9.55 27.57
CA SER A 217 -2.70 10.40 28.51
C SER A 217 -2.07 11.59 27.78
N GLU A 218 -1.70 12.62 28.53
CA GLU A 218 -1.03 13.81 27.97
C GLU A 218 0.31 13.44 27.32
N ASP A 219 1.07 12.52 27.93
CA ASP A 219 2.32 12.01 27.37
C ASP A 219 2.11 11.25 26.06
N GLU A 220 1.03 10.47 25.94
CA GLU A 220 0.67 9.80 24.68
C GLU A 220 0.29 10.81 23.61
N ILE A 221 -0.44 11.89 23.94
CA ILE A 221 -0.81 12.95 23.01
C ILE A 221 0.42 13.76 22.59
N LYS A 222 1.33 14.07 23.51
CA LYS A 222 2.62 14.72 23.21
C LYS A 222 3.47 13.87 22.26
N SER A 223 3.53 12.57 22.50
CA SER A 223 4.18 11.60 21.60
C SER A 223 3.49 11.54 20.24
N PHE A 224 2.16 11.66 20.21
CA PHE A 224 1.38 11.74 18.98
C PHE A 224 1.67 13.01 18.17
N LEU A 225 1.72 14.18 18.81
CA LEU A 225 2.12 15.45 18.21
C LEU A 225 3.50 15.33 17.55
N THR A 226 4.50 14.90 18.32
CA THR A 226 5.88 14.73 17.84
C THR A 226 5.99 13.78 16.63
N LYS A 227 5.06 12.83 16.50
CA LYS A 227 5.04 11.83 15.42
C LYS A 227 4.30 12.30 14.16
N ASN A 228 3.40 13.28 14.27
CA ASN A 228 2.49 13.69 13.19
C ASN A 228 2.62 15.16 12.81
N VAL A 229 3.32 15.97 13.60
CA VAL A 229 3.64 17.37 13.27
C VAL A 229 5.06 17.42 12.70
N PRO A 230 5.29 18.16 11.60
CA PRO A 230 6.64 18.43 11.11
C PRO A 230 7.54 19.07 12.17
N PRO A 231 8.83 18.67 12.28
CA PRO A 231 9.73 19.20 13.30
C PRO A 231 9.80 20.73 13.34
N TYR A 232 9.85 21.39 12.17
CA TYR A 232 9.95 22.85 12.08
C TYR A 232 8.77 23.62 12.71
N LEU A 233 7.62 22.97 12.97
CA LEU A 233 6.49 23.58 13.69
C LEU A 233 6.58 23.36 15.20
N LEU A 234 7.28 22.32 15.66
CA LEU A 234 7.44 22.03 17.09
C LEU A 234 8.75 22.59 17.67
N GLU A 235 9.82 22.67 16.87
CA GLU A 235 11.13 23.16 17.29
C GLU A 235 11.12 24.58 17.87
N PRO A 236 10.31 25.54 17.36
CA PRO A 236 10.19 26.86 17.95
C PRO A 236 9.40 26.87 19.28
N MET A 237 8.62 25.82 19.56
CA MET A 237 7.80 25.74 20.77
C MET A 237 8.65 25.27 21.96
N SER A 238 8.50 25.95 23.10
CA SER A 238 9.03 25.50 24.37
C SER A 238 8.37 24.17 24.81
N PRO A 239 9.05 23.37 25.64
CA PRO A 239 8.47 22.15 26.19
C PRO A 239 7.15 22.36 26.92
N GLN A 240 6.94 23.54 27.51
CA GLN A 240 5.71 23.91 28.21
C GLN A 240 4.58 24.19 27.22
N GLU A 241 4.83 24.90 26.12
CA GLU A 241 3.84 25.14 25.06
C GLU A 241 3.35 23.82 24.45
N ILE A 242 4.26 22.88 24.17
CA ILE A 242 3.88 21.54 23.68
C ILE A 242 3.01 20.79 24.69
N THR A 243 3.31 20.90 25.99
CA THR A 243 2.50 20.30 27.05
C THR A 243 1.11 20.94 27.14
N THR A 244 1.02 22.28 27.04
CA THR A 244 -0.26 22.99 26.99
C THR A 244 -1.09 22.55 25.79
N LEU A 245 -0.50 22.50 24.59
CA LEU A 245 -1.17 22.03 23.38
C LEU A 245 -1.68 20.59 23.51
N ALA A 246 -0.88 19.69 24.11
CA ALA A 246 -1.28 18.31 24.35
C ALA A 246 -2.49 18.21 25.30
N LYS A 247 -2.54 19.07 26.33
CA LYS A 247 -3.67 19.15 27.26
C LYS A 247 -4.92 19.69 26.56
N GLU A 248 -4.81 20.77 25.80
CA GLU A 248 -5.94 21.33 25.04
C GLU A 248 -6.50 20.32 24.04
N LEU A 249 -5.62 19.61 23.33
CA LEU A 249 -6.04 18.53 22.42
C LEU A 249 -6.77 17.40 23.13
N LYS A 250 -6.36 17.04 24.35
CA LYS A 250 -7.04 16.03 25.17
C LYS A 250 -8.46 16.47 25.52
N ASP A 251 -8.59 17.70 26.01
CA ASP A 251 -9.87 18.30 26.40
C ASP A 251 -10.81 18.40 25.20
N ILE A 252 -10.31 18.88 24.06
CA ILE A 252 -11.03 18.92 22.78
C ILE A 252 -11.44 17.51 22.34
N SER A 253 -10.52 16.54 22.33
CA SER A 253 -10.82 15.17 21.91
C SER A 253 -11.86 14.47 22.80
N ALA A 254 -12.01 14.92 24.05
CA ALA A 254 -13.01 14.43 24.97
C ALA A 254 -14.42 15.01 24.75
N MET A 255 -14.56 16.11 23.99
CA MET A 255 -15.85 16.74 23.74
C MET A 255 -16.81 15.78 23.00
N PRO A 256 -18.08 15.70 23.41
CA PRO A 256 -19.02 14.73 22.83
C PRO A 256 -19.37 15.05 21.38
N SER A 257 -19.63 16.33 21.07
CA SER A 257 -20.08 16.78 19.74
C SER A 257 -18.92 17.00 18.77
N PRO A 258 -18.96 16.46 17.54
CA PRO A 258 -18.03 16.83 16.48
C PRO A 258 -17.99 18.33 16.18
N ASP A 259 -19.14 19.03 16.27
CA ASP A 259 -19.22 20.47 16.02
C ASP A 259 -18.50 21.28 17.10
N ASP A 260 -18.61 20.86 18.37
CA ASP A 260 -17.88 21.49 19.48
C ASP A 260 -16.37 21.31 19.30
N ARG A 261 -15.94 20.10 18.89
CA ARG A 261 -14.52 19.83 18.59
C ARG A 261 -14.02 20.71 17.45
N ARG A 262 -14.82 20.84 16.38
CA ARG A 262 -14.49 21.68 15.22
C ARG A 262 -14.33 23.15 15.62
N ALA A 263 -15.29 23.68 16.38
CA ALA A 263 -15.25 25.06 16.85
C ALA A 263 -14.08 25.31 17.82
N ALA A 264 -13.80 24.37 18.72
CA ALA A 264 -12.67 24.48 19.65
C ALA A 264 -11.33 24.47 18.92
N LEU A 265 -11.16 23.59 17.91
CA LEU A 265 -9.96 23.55 17.09
C LEU A 265 -9.76 24.81 16.25
N ALA A 266 -10.83 25.38 15.70
CA ALA A 266 -10.77 26.61 14.92
C ALA A 266 -10.32 27.83 15.75
N ASN A 267 -10.57 27.82 17.07
CA ASN A 267 -10.20 28.90 17.99
C ASN A 267 -8.89 28.65 18.74
N LEU A 268 -8.22 27.54 18.48
CA LEU A 268 -6.97 27.19 19.13
C LEU A 268 -5.83 28.08 18.60
N GLY A 269 -4.99 28.63 19.50
CA GLY A 269 -3.86 29.49 19.09
C GLY A 269 -2.92 28.80 18.10
N ASP A 270 -2.73 27.49 18.24
CA ASP A 270 -1.91 26.62 17.39
C ASP A 270 -2.73 25.80 16.38
N ALA A 271 -3.88 26.31 15.91
CA ALA A 271 -4.77 25.60 14.99
C ALA A 271 -4.04 25.08 13.74
N TYR A 272 -3.09 25.83 13.18
CA TYR A 272 -2.29 25.40 12.03
C TYR A 272 -1.44 24.15 12.34
N THR A 273 -0.80 24.11 13.50
CA THR A 273 -0.01 22.97 13.97
C THR A 273 -0.89 21.73 14.11
N VAL A 274 -2.09 21.89 14.67
CA VAL A 274 -3.06 20.79 14.80
C VAL A 274 -3.63 20.36 13.45
N GLU A 275 -3.89 21.28 12.52
CA GLU A 275 -4.31 20.94 11.17
C GLU A 275 -3.25 20.07 10.47
N LYS A 276 -1.96 20.42 10.57
CA LYS A 276 -0.87 19.59 10.03
C LYS A 276 -0.77 18.22 10.71
N MET A 277 -1.01 18.15 12.02
CA MET A 277 -1.10 16.91 12.76
C MET A 277 -2.24 16.02 12.23
N LEU A 278 -3.45 16.57 12.10
CA LEU A 278 -4.64 15.85 11.60
C LEU A 278 -4.41 15.37 10.17
N ASN A 279 -3.93 16.25 9.30
CA ASN A 279 -3.62 15.95 7.90
C ASN A 279 -2.64 14.77 7.79
N THR A 280 -1.49 14.83 8.48
CA THR A 280 -0.49 13.75 8.46
C THR A 280 -1.04 12.45 9.04
N ALA A 281 -1.75 12.51 10.16
CA ALA A 281 -2.30 11.33 10.81
C ALA A 281 -3.40 10.66 9.97
N PHE A 282 -4.27 11.46 9.35
CA PHE A 282 -5.35 11.02 8.49
C PHE A 282 -4.81 10.33 7.25
N PHE A 283 -3.92 10.96 6.48
CA PHE A 283 -3.38 10.34 5.25
C PHE A 283 -2.48 9.14 5.53
N ARG A 284 -1.73 9.15 6.65
CA ARG A 284 -1.03 7.95 7.11
C ARG A 284 -1.99 6.80 7.40
N GLN A 285 -3.19 7.10 7.86
CA GLN A 285 -4.18 6.09 8.20
C GLN A 285 -4.92 5.58 6.96
N THR A 286 -5.32 6.48 6.06
CA THR A 286 -5.96 6.09 4.80
C THR A 286 -5.01 5.31 3.90
N SER A 287 -3.70 5.59 3.88
CA SER A 287 -2.80 4.78 3.05
C SER A 287 -2.58 3.36 3.58
N LYS A 288 -2.61 3.15 4.91
CA LYS A 288 -2.63 1.78 5.48
C LYS A 288 -3.94 1.06 5.15
N LEU A 289 -5.08 1.75 5.28
CA LEU A 289 -6.37 1.22 4.87
C LEU A 289 -6.40 0.90 3.38
N GLY A 290 -5.70 1.69 2.56
CA GLY A 290 -5.51 1.43 1.14
C GLY A 290 -4.85 0.09 0.88
N LEU A 291 -3.83 -0.32 1.66
CA LEU A 291 -3.19 -1.63 1.49
C LEU A 291 -4.19 -2.77 1.68
N GLU A 292 -4.99 -2.68 2.75
CA GLU A 292 -6.04 -3.65 3.07
C GLU A 292 -7.12 -3.67 1.97
N PHE A 293 -7.55 -2.50 1.49
CA PHE A 293 -8.54 -2.35 0.43
C PHE A 293 -8.08 -2.92 -0.92
N PHE A 294 -6.85 -2.61 -1.33
CA PHE A 294 -6.33 -3.13 -2.60
C PHE A 294 -6.25 -4.65 -2.58
N GLN A 295 -5.80 -5.23 -1.48
CA GLN A 295 -5.80 -6.67 -1.32
C GLN A 295 -7.23 -7.25 -1.32
N SER A 296 -8.17 -6.65 -0.57
CA SER A 296 -9.54 -7.16 -0.48
C SER A 296 -10.30 -7.11 -1.81
N THR A 297 -9.90 -6.21 -2.72
CA THR A 297 -10.49 -6.07 -4.06
C THR A 297 -9.70 -6.81 -5.14
N GLY A 298 -8.64 -7.54 -4.77
CA GLY A 298 -7.84 -8.36 -5.69
C GLY A 298 -6.81 -7.58 -6.52
N ALA A 299 -6.56 -6.31 -6.21
CA ALA A 299 -5.44 -5.58 -6.80
C ALA A 299 -4.12 -6.12 -6.24
N LYS A 300 -3.12 -6.21 -7.12
CA LYS A 300 -1.76 -6.56 -6.72
C LYS A 300 -1.07 -5.34 -6.13
N VAL A 301 -0.25 -5.52 -5.10
CA VAL A 301 0.42 -4.40 -4.42
C VAL A 301 1.92 -4.43 -4.74
N ALA A 302 2.39 -3.37 -5.40
CA ALA A 302 3.77 -3.12 -5.71
C ALA A 302 4.35 -2.07 -4.75
N PHE A 303 5.25 -2.46 -3.86
CA PHE A 303 5.80 -1.61 -2.81
C PHE A 303 7.30 -1.37 -3.02
N ALA A 304 7.69 -0.11 -3.28
CA ALA A 304 9.07 0.32 -3.19
C ALA A 304 9.59 0.29 -1.74
N TRP A 305 10.42 -0.69 -1.42
CA TRP A 305 10.97 -0.95 -0.10
C TRP A 305 12.32 -0.26 0.12
N GLN A 306 12.32 1.07 0.00
CA GLN A 306 13.52 1.89 0.10
C GLN A 306 13.26 3.22 0.82
N ASP A 307 14.33 3.82 1.34
CA ASP A 307 14.31 5.15 1.92
C ASP A 307 14.34 6.24 0.82
N PHE A 308 14.31 7.51 1.25
CA PHE A 308 14.28 8.67 0.35
C PHE A 308 15.60 8.90 -0.38
N ASP A 309 16.68 8.28 0.08
CA ASP A 309 17.98 8.26 -0.59
C ASP A 309 18.13 7.07 -1.56
N GLY A 310 17.06 6.29 -1.74
CA GLY A 310 17.04 5.11 -2.60
C GLY A 310 17.80 3.91 -2.02
N ARG A 311 18.10 3.90 -0.72
CA ARG A 311 18.69 2.75 -0.02
C ARG A 311 17.60 1.80 0.40
N GLU A 312 17.85 0.51 0.23
CA GLU A 312 16.90 -0.51 0.68
C GLU A 312 16.77 -0.45 2.21
N VAL A 313 15.52 -0.48 2.69
CA VAL A 313 15.26 -0.40 4.14
C VAL A 313 15.37 -1.78 4.76
N GLU A 314 16.39 -1.99 5.58
CA GLU A 314 16.51 -3.22 6.35
C GLU A 314 15.51 -3.23 7.52
N ARG A 315 15.11 -4.44 7.95
CA ARG A 315 14.18 -4.62 9.08
C ARG A 315 14.63 -3.92 10.36
N ARG A 316 15.95 -3.91 10.64
CA ARG A 316 16.49 -3.18 11.80
C ARG A 316 16.23 -1.68 11.70
N ASP A 317 16.38 -1.11 10.51
CA ASP A 317 16.29 0.34 10.28
C ASP A 317 14.85 0.83 10.36
N LEU A 318 13.88 -0.01 9.97
CA LEU A 318 12.46 0.29 10.05
C LEU A 318 11.97 0.69 11.46
N HIS A 319 12.63 0.17 12.49
CA HIS A 319 12.31 0.40 13.90
C HIS A 319 13.16 1.49 14.56
N THR A 320 14.27 1.91 13.95
CA THR A 320 15.13 2.99 14.46
C THR A 320 14.45 4.37 14.39
N LYS A 321 13.44 4.52 13.52
CA LYS A 321 12.60 5.72 13.36
C LYS A 321 13.44 7.01 13.25
N PRO A 322 14.36 7.14 12.28
CA PRO A 322 15.27 8.29 12.16
C PRO A 322 14.58 9.66 12.09
N TRP A 323 13.32 9.73 11.62
CA TRP A 323 12.51 10.96 11.70
C TRP A 323 12.13 11.39 13.12
N LYS A 324 12.24 10.52 14.14
CA LYS A 324 12.03 10.87 15.56
C LYS A 324 13.20 11.66 16.15
N SER A 325 14.39 11.59 15.56
CA SER A 325 15.57 12.37 15.98
C SER A 325 15.67 13.73 15.27
N GLY A 326 14.57 14.25 14.71
CA GLY A 326 14.57 15.52 13.96
C GLY A 326 15.29 15.45 12.61
N MET A 327 15.84 14.29 12.24
CA MET A 327 16.48 14.05 10.96
C MET A 327 15.45 13.57 9.93
N THR A 328 14.43 14.38 9.65
CA THR A 328 13.66 14.21 8.41
C THR A 328 14.51 14.75 7.27
N ARG A 329 14.90 13.89 6.32
CA ARG A 329 15.85 14.27 5.25
C ARG A 329 15.21 15.11 4.16
N ALA A 330 13.89 15.28 4.20
CA ALA A 330 13.16 16.16 3.32
C ALA A 330 12.06 16.93 4.07
N PRO A 331 11.72 18.15 3.65
CA PRO A 331 10.48 18.82 4.04
C PRO A 331 9.21 18.07 3.54
N ASP A 332 9.38 16.99 2.77
CA ASP A 332 8.29 16.18 2.24
C ASP A 332 7.68 15.24 3.31
N TYR A 333 6.43 15.55 3.62
CA TYR A 333 5.49 14.86 4.52
C TYR A 333 5.27 13.36 4.23
N ASN A 334 5.83 12.83 3.15
CA ASN A 334 5.61 11.47 2.67
C ASN A 334 6.46 10.42 3.41
N GLU A 335 7.62 10.81 3.95
CA GLU A 335 8.51 9.88 4.66
C GLU A 335 7.85 9.19 5.86
N PRO A 336 7.19 9.93 6.76
CA PRO A 336 6.51 9.31 7.88
C PRO A 336 5.31 8.43 7.48
N ILE A 337 4.73 8.64 6.29
CA ILE A 337 3.65 7.81 5.73
C ILE A 337 4.24 6.50 5.21
N THR A 338 5.25 6.55 4.34
CA THR A 338 5.86 5.35 3.73
C THR A 338 6.45 4.40 4.78
N TYR A 339 7.18 4.90 5.78
CA TYR A 339 7.67 4.04 6.87
C TYR A 339 6.53 3.47 7.73
N SER A 340 5.38 4.16 7.82
CA SER A 340 4.21 3.63 8.52
C SER A 340 3.54 2.50 7.75
N GLU A 341 3.48 2.60 6.42
CA GLU A 341 3.02 1.53 5.52
C GLU A 341 3.92 0.31 5.61
N MET A 342 5.25 0.48 5.53
CA MET A 342 6.21 -0.62 5.65
C MET A 342 6.06 -1.38 6.98
N ARG A 343 5.93 -0.65 8.10
CA ARG A 343 5.65 -1.28 9.42
C ARG A 343 4.28 -1.94 9.51
N HIS A 344 3.31 -1.47 8.73
CA HIS A 344 2.00 -2.09 8.69
C HIS A 344 2.11 -3.44 7.97
N VAL A 345 2.75 -3.47 6.80
CA VAL A 345 3.10 -4.72 6.10
C VAL A 345 3.84 -5.71 6.99
N GLU A 346 4.83 -5.27 7.79
CA GLU A 346 5.54 -6.20 8.69
C GLU A 346 4.67 -6.81 9.79
N ARG A 347 3.65 -6.08 10.26
CA ARG A 347 2.73 -6.56 11.31
C ARG A 347 1.60 -7.41 10.75
N HIS A 348 1.36 -7.32 9.45
CA HIS A 348 0.27 -7.97 8.76
C HIS A 348 0.86 -8.85 7.64
N PRO A 349 1.50 -9.98 7.99
CA PRO A 349 2.12 -10.88 7.00
C PRO A 349 1.11 -11.48 6.03
N GLU A 350 -0.19 -11.42 6.33
CA GLU A 350 -1.28 -11.74 5.42
C GLU A 350 -1.38 -10.78 4.23
N LEU A 351 -0.80 -9.56 4.32
CA LEU A 351 -0.77 -8.62 3.20
C LEU A 351 0.18 -9.12 2.11
N ASP A 352 -0.39 -9.56 0.99
CA ASP A 352 0.35 -10.02 -0.18
C ASP A 352 0.93 -8.82 -0.96
N VAL A 353 2.13 -8.39 -0.57
CA VAL A 353 2.84 -7.28 -1.21
C VAL A 353 4.13 -7.73 -1.87
N THR A 354 4.34 -7.27 -3.11
CA THR A 354 5.60 -7.46 -3.82
C THR A 354 6.53 -6.30 -3.51
N ARG A 355 7.63 -6.58 -2.82
CA ARG A 355 8.64 -5.59 -2.43
C ARG A 355 9.73 -5.50 -3.50
N PHE A 356 10.15 -4.29 -3.84
CA PHE A 356 11.30 -4.07 -4.72
C PHE A 356 12.03 -2.78 -4.35
N LYS A 357 13.25 -2.67 -4.85
CA LYS A 357 14.04 -1.45 -4.84
C LYS A 357 14.01 -0.84 -6.24
N VAL A 358 13.71 0.45 -6.33
CA VAL A 358 13.74 1.22 -7.57
C VAL A 358 15.13 1.84 -7.69
N THR A 359 15.93 1.34 -8.63
CA THR A 359 17.25 1.89 -8.96
C THR A 359 17.11 2.77 -10.20
N LYS A 360 17.59 4.01 -10.12
CA LYS A 360 17.75 4.86 -11.30
C LYS A 360 18.85 4.35 -12.23
#